data_AF-A0A9D7BBV4-F1
#
_entry.id   AF-A0A9D7BBV4-F1
#
_cell.length_a   1.000
_cell.length_b   1.000
_cell.length_c   1.000
_cell.angle_alpha   90.00
_cell.angle_beta   90.00
_cell.angle_gamma   90.00
#
_symmetry.space_group_name_H-M   'P 1'
#
loop_
_entity.id
_entity.type
_entity.pdbx_description
1 polymer ?
#
loop_
_entity_poly.entity_id
_entity_poly.type
_entity_poly.pdbx_seq_one_letter_code
_entity_poly.pdbx_strand_id
1 'polypeptide(L)'
;MKAFFHWSTTFTNVQNEFTAGSILLDPAFPYGEDLLQFIWEQGLFERRGLVTTDGRAVEVVKAGRIQGDSGPDLADAQVRIDEQLWAGTVEVHLRSSEWKAHGHHHDPAYENVVLHVVYEHDAEACTVSGRTLPTVELLPRVSTESIGLY
;
A
#
# COMPACT_ATOMS: atom_id res chain seq x y z
N MET A 1 20.25 45.56 35.11
CA MET A 1 20.91 45.98 33.86
C MET A 1 20.12 45.42 32.70
N LYS A 2 19.81 46.26 31.71
CA LYS A 2 18.88 45.98 30.60
C LYS A 2 19.50 45.03 29.58
N ALA A 3 18.66 44.15 29.04
CA ALA A 3 18.95 43.28 27.91
C ALA A 3 19.09 44.06 26.61
N PHE A 4 19.94 43.57 25.72
CA PHE A 4 19.85 43.72 24.27
C PHE A 4 20.46 42.47 23.65
N PHE A 5 19.80 41.88 22.65
CA PHE A 5 20.38 41.66 21.33
C PHE A 5 19.26 41.31 20.36
N HIS A 6 19.27 41.99 19.22
CA HIS A 6 18.40 41.76 18.07
C HIS A 6 19.25 40.99 17.04
N TRP A 7 18.66 39.99 16.39
CA TRP A 7 19.09 39.64 15.04
C TRP A 7 17.87 39.16 14.24
N SER A 8 17.77 39.66 13.03
CA SER A 8 16.88 39.21 11.96
C SER A 8 17.79 38.58 10.91
N THR A 9 17.43 37.41 10.41
CA THR A 9 17.98 36.89 9.14
C THR A 9 16.91 36.11 8.41
N THR A 10 16.62 36.59 7.21
CA THR A 10 15.90 35.91 6.14
C THR A 10 16.71 34.73 5.63
N PHE A 11 16.05 33.60 5.35
CA PHE A 11 16.63 32.53 4.54
C PHE A 11 15.83 32.38 3.24
N THR A 12 16.50 32.69 2.14
CA THR A 12 16.11 32.33 0.77
C THR A 12 16.55 30.89 0.46
N ASN A 13 15.62 30.15 -0.11
CA ASN A 13 15.73 29.13 -1.16
C ASN A 13 16.98 28.22 -1.17
N VAL A 14 16.77 26.95 -0.87
CA VAL A 14 17.63 25.85 -1.34
C VAL A 14 16.80 25.03 -2.32
N GLN A 15 17.17 25.15 -3.60
CA GLN A 15 16.75 24.22 -4.65
C GLN A 15 17.30 22.84 -4.29
N ASN A 16 16.42 21.85 -4.19
CA ASN A 16 16.81 20.45 -4.11
C ASN A 16 16.27 19.76 -5.35
N GLU A 17 17.11 19.66 -6.37
CA GLU A 17 16.92 18.71 -7.46
C GLU A 17 17.14 17.30 -6.88
N PHE A 18 16.08 16.49 -6.84
CA PHE A 18 16.22 15.05 -6.64
C PHE A 18 15.40 14.33 -7.72
N THR A 19 16.11 13.65 -8.62
CA THR A 19 15.53 12.72 -9.59
C THR A 19 15.96 11.31 -9.19
N ALA A 20 15.04 10.57 -8.60
CA ALA A 20 14.91 9.11 -8.60
C ALA A 20 13.45 8.85 -8.23
N GLY A 21 12.76 7.99 -9.00
CA GLY A 21 11.31 7.72 -9.01
C GLY A 21 10.52 8.22 -7.80
N SER A 22 9.56 9.10 -8.05
CA SER A 22 8.79 9.82 -7.05
C SER A 22 8.05 8.89 -6.09
N ILE A 23 8.70 8.51 -4.99
CA ILE A 23 8.03 8.09 -3.76
C ILE A 23 7.37 9.37 -3.23
N LEU A 24 6.20 9.71 -3.77
CA LEU A 24 5.38 10.77 -3.21
C LEU A 24 4.83 10.22 -1.90
N LEU A 25 5.45 10.61 -0.79
CA LEU A 25 4.90 10.31 0.53
C LEU A 25 3.52 10.97 0.62
N ASP A 26 2.49 10.17 0.83
CA ASP A 26 1.14 10.68 1.09
C ASP A 26 1.14 11.30 2.49
N PRO A 27 0.72 12.56 2.70
CA PRO A 27 0.60 13.10 4.05
C PRO A 27 -0.32 12.29 4.98
N ALA A 28 -1.24 11.48 4.44
CA ALA A 28 -2.09 10.56 5.20
C ALA A 28 -1.35 9.26 5.63
N PHE A 29 -0.30 8.88 4.90
CA PHE A 29 0.62 7.80 5.24
C PHE A 29 2.03 8.22 4.82
N PRO A 30 2.79 8.90 5.70
CA PRO A 30 4.05 9.55 5.33
C PRO A 30 5.20 8.55 5.12
N TYR A 31 4.88 7.28 4.86
CA TYR A 31 5.79 6.17 4.62
C TYR A 31 5.52 5.61 3.22
N GLY A 32 6.46 4.85 2.66
CA GLY A 32 6.31 4.27 1.32
C GLY A 32 5.45 2.99 1.32
N GLU A 33 5.18 2.50 0.11
CA GLU A 33 4.55 1.19 -0.12
C GLU A 33 5.37 0.06 0.48
N ASP A 34 6.70 0.20 0.58
CA ASP A 34 7.61 -0.76 1.19
C ASP A 34 7.26 -1.08 2.65
N LEU A 35 6.90 -0.07 3.44
CA LEU A 35 6.43 -0.29 4.80
C LEU A 35 5.07 -0.98 4.82
N LEU A 36 4.17 -0.64 3.89
CA LEU A 36 2.85 -1.26 3.81
C LEU A 36 2.95 -2.74 3.39
N GLN A 37 3.85 -3.06 2.46
CA GLN A 37 4.21 -4.43 2.08
C GLN A 37 4.71 -5.21 3.30
N PHE A 38 5.61 -4.63 4.10
CA PHE A 38 6.10 -5.23 5.33
C PHE A 38 4.98 -5.45 6.36
N ILE A 39 4.13 -4.44 6.60
CA ILE A 39 2.97 -4.54 7.49
C ILE A 39 2.05 -5.68 7.06
N TRP A 40 1.79 -5.81 5.75
CA TRP A 40 0.98 -6.90 5.21
C TRP A 40 1.65 -8.27 5.39
N GLU A 41 2.91 -8.43 4.97
CA GLU A 41 3.63 -9.69 5.02
C GLU A 41 3.76 -10.23 6.45
N GLN A 42 4.08 -9.36 7.39
CA GLN A 42 4.20 -9.68 8.82
C GLN A 42 2.84 -9.74 9.52
N GLY A 43 1.80 -9.21 8.88
CA GLY A 43 0.44 -9.08 9.38
C GLY A 43 0.34 -8.23 10.65
N LEU A 44 0.99 -7.07 10.62
CA LEU A 44 1.04 -6.06 11.68
C LEU A 44 -0.19 -5.13 11.62
N PHE A 45 -1.38 -5.71 11.52
CA PHE A 45 -2.66 -5.02 11.42
C PHE A 45 -3.77 -5.85 12.11
N GLU A 46 -4.93 -5.25 12.36
CA GLU A 46 -6.08 -5.98 12.91
C GLU A 46 -6.68 -6.95 11.86
N ARG A 47 -6.32 -8.23 12.00
CA ARG A 47 -6.70 -9.30 11.08
C ARG A 47 -8.11 -9.84 11.33
N ARG A 48 -8.69 -9.65 12.52
CA ARG A 48 -10.01 -10.19 12.84
C ARG A 48 -11.07 -9.44 12.02
N GLY A 49 -11.99 -10.22 11.45
CA GLY A 49 -13.05 -9.68 10.60
C GLY A 49 -12.51 -8.91 9.40
N LEU A 50 -11.41 -9.38 8.80
CA LEU A 50 -10.91 -8.82 7.54
C LEU A 50 -11.96 -9.05 6.45
N VAL A 51 -12.28 -7.98 5.74
CA VAL A 51 -13.25 -7.99 4.65
C VAL A 51 -12.67 -7.18 3.50
N THR A 52 -13.07 -7.53 2.29
CA THR A 52 -12.83 -6.70 1.12
C THR A 52 -13.72 -5.44 1.14
N THR A 53 -13.41 -4.48 0.30
CA THR A 53 -14.18 -3.22 0.14
C THR A 53 -15.61 -3.44 -0.34
N ASP A 54 -15.90 -4.58 -0.98
CA ASP A 54 -17.26 -5.02 -1.36
C ASP A 54 -17.95 -5.90 -0.28
N GLY A 55 -17.30 -6.13 0.85
CA GLY A 55 -17.87 -6.80 2.03
C GLY A 55 -17.66 -8.31 2.11
N ARG A 56 -16.96 -8.93 1.16
CA ARG A 56 -16.63 -10.38 1.24
C ARG A 56 -15.62 -10.68 2.32
N ALA A 57 -15.82 -11.78 3.04
CA ALA A 57 -14.94 -12.18 4.13
C ALA A 57 -13.57 -12.60 3.61
N VAL A 58 -12.48 -12.19 4.27
CA VAL A 58 -11.11 -12.53 3.90
C VAL A 58 -10.40 -13.24 5.06
N GLU A 59 -9.78 -14.36 4.75
CA GLU A 59 -8.82 -15.03 5.64
C GLU A 59 -7.46 -15.14 4.94
N VAL A 60 -6.42 -14.59 5.56
CA VAL A 60 -5.05 -14.67 5.07
C VAL A 60 -4.44 -16.00 5.54
N VAL A 61 -4.40 -17.00 4.64
CA VAL A 61 -3.76 -18.30 4.91
C VAL A 61 -2.24 -18.18 4.78
N LYS A 62 -1.78 -17.47 3.74
CA LYS A 62 -0.39 -17.03 3.54
C LYS A 62 -0.41 -15.63 2.95
N ALA A 63 0.21 -14.66 3.63
CA ALA A 63 0.27 -13.28 3.15
C ALA A 63 1.03 -13.12 1.82
N GLY A 64 1.91 -14.08 1.53
CA GLY A 64 2.87 -14.04 0.45
C GLY A 64 4.28 -13.76 0.95
N ARG A 65 5.19 -13.50 0.03
CA ARG A 65 6.57 -13.08 0.29
C ARG A 65 6.93 -11.92 -0.61
N ILE A 66 7.47 -10.85 -0.02
CA ILE A 66 7.93 -9.70 -0.78
C ILE A 66 8.99 -10.15 -1.79
N GLN A 67 8.80 -9.77 -3.06
CA GLN A 67 9.75 -10.00 -4.14
C GLN A 67 10.34 -8.67 -4.63
N GLY A 68 11.60 -8.67 -5.07
CA GLY A 68 12.28 -7.48 -5.58
C GLY A 68 12.24 -7.34 -7.11
N ASP A 69 11.41 -8.15 -7.77
CA ASP A 69 11.36 -8.28 -9.22
C ASP A 69 10.28 -7.38 -9.84
N SER A 70 10.36 -7.11 -11.15
CA SER A 70 9.34 -6.37 -11.90
C SER A 70 8.06 -7.21 -12.02
N GLY A 71 7.08 -6.95 -11.17
CA GLY A 71 5.81 -7.65 -11.10
C GLY A 71 5.09 -7.33 -9.79
N PRO A 72 4.11 -8.16 -9.40
CA PRO A 72 3.39 -7.95 -8.15
C PRO A 72 4.29 -7.98 -6.92
N ASP A 73 3.96 -7.19 -5.90
CA ASP A 73 4.80 -6.99 -4.72
C ASP A 73 5.09 -8.27 -3.91
N LEU A 74 4.09 -9.14 -3.76
CA LEU A 74 4.24 -10.39 -3.00
C LEU A 74 3.87 -11.64 -3.82
N ALA A 75 4.76 -12.63 -3.79
CA ALA A 75 4.59 -13.95 -4.38
C ALA A 75 3.95 -14.97 -3.42
N ASP A 76 3.45 -16.08 -3.96
CA ASP A 76 3.05 -17.28 -3.21
C ASP A 76 2.01 -17.04 -2.09
N ALA A 77 1.13 -16.05 -2.30
CA ALA A 77 0.04 -15.76 -1.39
C ALA A 77 -1.07 -16.82 -1.51
N GLN A 78 -1.73 -17.06 -0.38
CA GLN A 78 -2.94 -17.87 -0.29
C GLN A 78 -3.96 -17.14 0.56
N VAL A 79 -5.09 -16.78 -0.04
CA VAL A 79 -6.17 -16.04 0.62
C VAL A 79 -7.47 -16.76 0.38
N ARG A 80 -8.28 -16.88 1.42
CA ARG A 80 -9.65 -17.36 1.28
C ARG A 80 -10.58 -16.17 1.27
N ILE A 81 -11.40 -16.10 0.23
CA ILE A 81 -12.40 -15.04 0.05
C ILE A 81 -13.75 -15.74 0.00
N ASP A 82 -14.60 -15.44 0.97
CA ASP A 82 -15.77 -16.23 1.34
C ASP A 82 -15.39 -17.73 1.51
N GLU A 83 -15.91 -18.61 0.67
CA GLU A 83 -15.66 -20.06 0.74
C GLU A 83 -14.53 -20.52 -0.20
N GLN A 84 -14.03 -19.63 -1.07
CA GLN A 84 -13.06 -19.99 -2.11
C GLN A 84 -11.63 -19.68 -1.66
N LEU A 85 -10.76 -20.69 -1.71
CA LEU A 85 -9.32 -20.51 -1.54
C LEU A 85 -8.68 -20.11 -2.89
N TRP A 86 -7.93 -19.02 -2.88
CA TRP A 86 -7.16 -18.51 -4.00
C TRP A 86 -5.67 -18.64 -3.71
N ALA A 87 -4.89 -18.91 -4.75
CA ALA A 87 -3.43 -18.91 -4.72
C ALA A 87 -2.92 -18.03 -5.87
N GLY A 88 -1.98 -17.12 -5.57
CA GLY A 88 -1.47 -16.16 -6.54
C GLY A 88 -0.59 -15.11 -5.88
N THR A 89 -0.64 -13.89 -6.38
CA THR A 89 0.15 -12.76 -5.87
C THR A 89 -0.72 -11.75 -5.14
N VAL A 90 -0.08 -10.92 -4.33
CA VAL A 90 -0.69 -9.72 -3.73
C VAL A 90 0.03 -8.51 -4.29
N GLU A 91 -0.75 -7.49 -4.64
CA GLU A 91 -0.23 -6.17 -4.99
C GLU A 91 -0.59 -5.17 -3.89
N VAL A 92 0.34 -4.27 -3.56
CA VAL A 92 0.20 -3.28 -2.50
C VAL A 92 0.29 -1.87 -3.08
N HIS A 93 -0.58 -0.97 -2.65
CA HIS A 93 -0.50 0.45 -3.01
C HIS A 93 -0.90 1.34 -1.83
N LEU A 94 -0.52 2.62 -1.83
CA LEU A 94 -1.09 3.55 -0.85
C LEU A 94 -2.56 3.82 -1.17
N ARG A 95 -2.88 4.01 -2.44
CA ARG A 95 -4.26 4.21 -2.91
C ARG A 95 -4.62 3.25 -4.01
N SER A 96 -5.86 2.77 -4.00
CA SER A 96 -6.31 1.85 -5.05
C SER A 96 -6.25 2.42 -6.47
N SER A 97 -6.39 3.73 -6.64
CA SER A 97 -6.26 4.42 -7.92
C SER A 97 -4.86 4.32 -8.54
N GLU A 98 -3.83 4.02 -7.74
CA GLU A 98 -2.46 3.81 -8.20
C GLU A 98 -2.34 2.57 -9.10
N TRP A 99 -3.23 1.59 -8.96
CA TRP A 99 -3.34 0.47 -9.91
C TRP A 99 -3.44 0.95 -11.36
N LYS A 100 -4.26 1.97 -11.60
CA LYS A 100 -4.41 2.56 -12.93
C LYS A 100 -3.25 3.49 -13.27
N ALA A 101 -2.79 4.27 -12.29
CA ALA A 101 -1.68 5.22 -12.48
C ALA A 101 -0.37 4.52 -12.88
N HIS A 102 -0.11 3.34 -12.31
CA HIS A 102 1.05 2.49 -12.63
C HIS A 102 0.87 1.67 -13.91
N GLY A 103 -0.34 1.62 -14.48
CA GLY A 103 -0.60 0.95 -15.76
C GLY A 103 -0.91 -0.55 -15.64
N HIS A 104 -1.07 -1.07 -14.42
CA HIS A 104 -1.29 -2.51 -14.16
C HIS A 104 -2.52 -3.09 -14.87
N HIS A 105 -3.56 -2.27 -15.05
CA HIS A 105 -4.75 -2.62 -15.86
C HIS A 105 -4.47 -2.99 -17.33
N HIS A 106 -3.27 -2.71 -17.84
CA HIS A 106 -2.83 -3.11 -19.18
C HIS A 106 -1.73 -4.17 -19.18
N ASP A 107 -1.27 -4.62 -18.00
CA ASP A 107 -0.12 -5.51 -17.87
C ASP A 107 -0.56 -6.93 -17.49
N PRO A 108 -0.35 -7.93 -18.37
CA PRO A 108 -0.67 -9.33 -18.08
C PRO A 108 0.09 -9.92 -16.89
N ALA A 109 1.22 -9.34 -16.45
CA ALA A 109 1.96 -9.80 -15.27
C ALA A 109 1.11 -9.74 -13.99
N TYR A 110 0.11 -8.86 -13.97
CA TYR A 110 -0.77 -8.61 -12.84
C TYR A 110 -2.08 -9.43 -12.88
N GLU A 111 -2.27 -10.28 -13.90
CA GLU A 111 -3.48 -11.09 -14.04
C GLU A 111 -3.64 -12.12 -12.91
N ASN A 112 -2.54 -12.53 -12.29
CA ASN A 112 -2.51 -13.49 -11.17
C ASN A 112 -2.67 -12.84 -9.78
N VAL A 113 -2.89 -11.52 -9.70
CA VAL A 113 -3.15 -10.82 -8.43
C VAL A 113 -4.48 -11.30 -7.87
N VAL A 114 -4.43 -12.00 -6.74
CA VAL A 114 -5.62 -12.55 -6.08
C VAL A 114 -6.20 -11.61 -5.04
N LEU A 115 -5.41 -10.64 -4.57
CA LEU A 115 -5.82 -9.61 -3.63
C LEU A 115 -5.02 -8.33 -3.87
N HIS A 116 -5.71 -7.20 -3.88
CA HIS A 116 -5.09 -5.88 -3.85
C HIS A 116 -5.19 -5.34 -2.42
N VAL A 117 -4.06 -4.97 -1.83
CA VAL A 117 -4.00 -4.44 -0.48
C VAL A 117 -3.67 -2.97 -0.59
N VAL A 118 -4.49 -2.12 0.01
CA VAL A 118 -4.29 -0.67 -0.05
C VAL A 118 -4.30 -0.07 1.33
N TYR A 119 -3.60 1.05 1.51
CA TYR A 119 -3.79 1.83 2.72
C TYR A 119 -5.19 2.47 2.68
N GLU A 120 -5.53 3.21 1.63
CA GLU A 120 -6.83 3.85 1.43
C GLU A 120 -7.49 3.39 0.11
N HIS A 121 -8.79 3.11 0.14
CA HIS A 121 -9.55 2.75 -1.05
C HIS A 121 -10.31 3.95 -1.63
N ASP A 122 -9.99 4.31 -2.87
CA ASP A 122 -10.51 5.47 -3.60
C ASP A 122 -10.98 5.16 -5.05
N ALA A 123 -10.74 3.96 -5.56
CA ALA A 123 -11.09 3.55 -6.92
C ALA A 123 -11.12 2.02 -7.09
N GLU A 124 -11.93 1.53 -8.02
CA GLU A 124 -11.94 0.13 -8.44
C GLU A 124 -10.68 -0.23 -9.24
N ALA A 125 -10.11 -1.40 -8.97
CA ALA A 125 -8.97 -1.96 -9.69
C ALA A 125 -9.39 -3.17 -10.51
N CYS A 126 -9.04 -3.18 -11.80
CA CYS A 126 -9.36 -4.28 -12.71
C CYS A 126 -8.12 -4.76 -13.47
N THR A 127 -7.99 -6.07 -13.67
CA THR A 127 -6.93 -6.66 -14.50
C THR A 127 -7.18 -6.42 -15.99
N VAL A 128 -6.23 -6.81 -16.84
CA VAL A 128 -6.35 -6.69 -18.31
C VAL A 128 -7.53 -7.52 -18.86
N SER A 129 -7.91 -8.61 -18.19
CA SER A 129 -9.12 -9.38 -18.55
C SER A 129 -10.43 -8.72 -18.12
N GLY A 130 -10.37 -7.59 -17.40
CA GLY A 130 -11.53 -6.89 -16.85
C GLY A 130 -12.04 -7.47 -15.53
N ARG A 131 -11.30 -8.39 -14.90
CA ARG A 131 -11.62 -8.91 -13.58
C ARG A 131 -11.37 -7.84 -12.52
N THR A 132 -12.41 -7.45 -11.79
CA THR A 132 -12.27 -6.62 -10.59
C THR A 132 -11.48 -7.37 -9.52
N LEU A 133 -10.47 -6.71 -8.96
CA LEU A 133 -9.67 -7.27 -7.90
C LEU A 133 -10.42 -7.18 -6.57
N PRO A 134 -10.44 -8.28 -5.78
CA PRO A 134 -10.79 -8.16 -4.37
C PRO A 134 -9.78 -7.23 -3.69
N THR A 135 -10.27 -6.16 -3.06
CA THR A 135 -9.42 -5.14 -2.43
C THR A 135 -9.64 -5.09 -0.92
N VAL A 136 -8.56 -5.03 -0.14
CA VAL A 136 -8.59 -4.85 1.32
C VAL A 136 -7.97 -3.50 1.67
N GLU A 137 -8.68 -2.72 2.48
CA GLU A 137 -8.21 -1.44 3.02
C GLU A 137 -7.60 -1.63 4.42
N LEU A 138 -6.41 -1.06 4.62
CA LEU A 138 -5.65 -1.17 5.88
C LEU A 138 -5.70 0.09 6.76
N LEU A 139 -6.11 1.25 6.24
CA LEU A 139 -6.29 2.50 7.01
C LEU A 139 -7.02 2.28 8.35
N PRO A 140 -8.18 1.58 8.41
CA PRO A 140 -8.87 1.37 9.68
C PRO A 140 -8.27 0.26 10.55
N ARG A 141 -7.20 -0.41 10.10
CA ARG A 141 -6.65 -1.65 10.68
C ARG A 141 -5.22 -1.52 11.16
N VAL A 142 -4.53 -0.44 10.80
CA VAL A 142 -3.16 -0.16 11.22
C VAL A 142 -3.19 1.00 12.22
N SER A 143 -2.61 0.78 13.40
CA SER A 143 -2.53 1.84 14.41
C SER A 143 -1.49 2.87 14.01
N THR A 144 -1.89 4.15 13.87
CA THR A 144 -0.97 5.27 13.59
C THR A 144 0.15 5.39 14.61
N GLU A 145 -0.11 5.03 15.88
CA GLU A 145 0.91 5.03 16.94
C GLU A 145 1.97 3.94 16.73
N SER A 146 1.62 2.83 16.07
CA SER A 146 2.51 1.70 15.83
C SER A 146 3.33 1.84 14.55
N ILE A 147 2.83 2.55 13.53
CA ILE A 147 3.54 2.70 12.26
C ILE A 147 4.94 3.32 12.45
N GLY A 148 5.07 4.33 13.32
CA GLY A 148 6.36 4.97 13.58
C GLY A 148 7.35 4.12 14.39
N LEU A 149 6.96 2.92 14.83
CA LEU A 149 7.80 1.98 15.56
C LEU A 149 8.36 0.84 14.68
N TYR A 150 7.86 0.72 13.45
CA TYR A 150 8.31 -0.24 12.44
C TYR A 150 9.32 0.40 11.51
#